data_AF-A0A9C8K8Z6-F1
#
_entry.id   AF-A0A9C8K8Z6-F1
#
_cell.length_a   1.000
_cell.length_b   1.000
_cell.length_c   1.000
_cell.angle_alpha   90.00
_cell.angle_beta   90.00
_cell.angle_gamma   90.00
#
_symmetry.space_group_name_H-M   'P 1'
#
loop_
_entity.id
_entity.type
_entity.pdbx_description
1 polymer ?
#
loop_
_entity_poly.entity_id
_entity_poly.type
_entity_poly.pdbx_seq_one_letter_code
_entity_poly.pdbx_strand_id
1 'polypeptide(L)'
;MTSKNYKSIKVSAIKGRYLAYPHLKDFLDKNVKLGNLEVEGESVLKTSIVSIKYGKGPKKILMWSQMHGNESTTTKAVLDIVNFLEINSPSAQSVLDSCTILILPMLNPDGAAAYTRINANQVDLNRDAQQRSQPESVVLRNVFDAFLPDYCFNLHDQRTIFNVGNTPNPATVSFLAPAHDEERSISASRAESMRLIAAMNGDLQKRIPGQVGRYDDAFNSDCVGDTFQMTGTPTILFEAGHFPEDYNRERTREYIFHALISALNTISKDKIGDFKVSEYFAIPENEKQFFDVIIYNAHVILPSLQIGESIGILYVEKLIDETIIFEPQVESRGNLNSHYGHKTFNMLINSDLMYVKNDIK
;
A
#
# COMPACT_ATOMS: atom_id res chain seq x y z
N MET A 1 18.17 7.80 -6.67
CA MET A 1 18.37 7.95 -5.21
C MET A 1 18.85 6.63 -4.62
N THR A 2 19.93 6.62 -3.83
CA THR A 2 20.49 5.39 -3.21
C THR A 2 19.81 5.09 -1.87
N SER A 3 19.98 3.88 -1.31
CA SER A 3 19.45 3.55 0.03
C SER A 3 20.07 4.42 1.14
N LYS A 4 21.32 4.87 0.97
CA LYS A 4 21.98 5.83 1.86
C LYS A 4 21.26 7.18 1.90
N ASN A 5 20.71 7.62 0.77
CA ASN A 5 19.94 8.88 0.69
C ASN A 5 18.53 8.73 1.27
N TYR A 6 17.93 7.54 1.21
CA TYR A 6 16.60 7.31 1.81
C TYR A 6 16.65 7.40 3.34
N LYS A 7 17.70 6.89 3.99
CA LYS A 7 17.82 6.96 5.46
C LYS A 7 17.77 8.39 6.03
N SER A 8 18.27 9.38 5.31
CA SER A 8 18.21 10.80 5.73
C SER A 8 16.85 11.46 5.44
N ILE A 9 16.04 10.85 4.57
CA ILE A 9 14.71 11.33 4.21
C ILE A 9 13.65 10.72 5.12
N LYS A 10 13.83 9.45 5.49
CA LYS A 10 12.87 8.69 6.28
C LYS A 10 12.50 9.40 7.58
N VAL A 11 11.19 9.56 7.82
CA VAL A 11 10.65 10.01 9.11
C VAL A 11 10.89 8.93 10.15
N SER A 12 11.87 9.16 11.03
CA SER A 12 12.31 8.18 12.04
C SER A 12 11.36 8.04 13.23
N ALA A 13 10.57 9.08 13.52
CA ALA A 13 9.61 9.09 14.62
C ALA A 13 8.41 8.16 14.39
N ILE A 14 8.07 7.86 13.14
CA ILE A 14 6.95 7.00 12.78
C ILE A 14 7.50 5.67 12.25
N LYS A 15 7.13 4.56 12.89
CA LYS A 15 7.63 3.21 12.60
C LYS A 15 6.60 2.14 12.97
N GLY A 16 6.78 0.94 12.43
CA GLY A 16 5.93 -0.20 12.77
C GLY A 16 4.57 -0.13 12.08
N ARG A 17 3.63 -0.97 12.52
CA ARG A 17 2.34 -1.17 11.84
C ARG A 17 1.22 -0.23 12.28
N TYR A 18 1.22 0.21 13.53
CA TYR A 18 0.17 1.08 14.06
C TYR A 18 0.49 2.56 13.79
N LEU A 19 -0.47 3.29 13.21
CA LEU A 19 -0.37 4.73 12.95
C LEU A 19 -1.73 5.41 13.07
N ALA A 20 -2.11 5.77 14.30
CA ALA A 20 -3.29 6.60 14.57
C ALA A 20 -3.06 8.11 14.40
N TYR A 21 -4.15 8.88 14.36
CA TYR A 21 -4.14 10.33 14.16
C TYR A 21 -3.21 11.11 15.12
N PRO A 22 -3.10 10.81 16.43
CA PRO A 22 -2.19 11.54 17.32
C PRO A 22 -0.72 11.51 16.87
N HIS A 23 -0.25 10.36 16.37
CA HIS A 23 1.11 10.22 15.84
C HIS A 23 1.31 11.05 14.57
N LEU A 24 0.34 11.02 13.67
CA LEU A 24 0.35 11.85 12.46
C LEU A 24 0.36 13.33 12.84
N LYS A 25 -0.53 13.75 13.75
CA LYS A 25 -0.62 15.13 14.20
C LYS A 25 0.70 15.63 14.79
N ASP A 26 1.36 14.84 15.63
CA ASP A 26 2.67 15.19 16.18
C ASP A 26 3.72 15.41 15.08
N PHE A 27 3.71 14.59 14.03
CA PHE A 27 4.56 14.81 12.87
C PHE A 27 4.20 16.10 12.12
N LEU A 28 2.92 16.34 11.84
CA LEU A 28 2.47 17.52 11.09
C LEU A 28 2.81 18.82 11.82
N ASP A 29 2.51 18.90 13.12
CA ASP A 29 2.76 20.08 13.95
C ASP A 29 4.25 20.45 14.00
N LYS A 30 5.15 19.45 13.93
CA LYS A 30 6.60 19.65 14.03
C LYS A 30 7.29 19.91 12.68
N ASN A 31 6.78 19.32 11.60
CA ASN A 31 7.54 19.22 10.34
C ASN A 31 6.89 19.94 9.18
N VAL A 32 5.59 20.25 9.24
CA VAL A 32 4.88 20.87 8.12
C VAL A 32 4.54 22.32 8.47
N LYS A 33 4.86 23.24 7.56
CA LYS A 33 4.54 24.66 7.71
C LYS A 33 3.01 24.83 7.73
N LEU A 34 2.50 25.65 8.64
CA LEU A 34 1.06 25.87 8.81
C LEU A 34 0.34 26.25 7.50
N GLY A 35 0.97 27.05 6.64
CA GLY A 35 0.40 27.44 5.34
C GLY A 35 0.26 26.32 4.30
N ASN A 36 0.78 25.12 4.60
CA ASN A 36 0.65 23.93 3.76
C ASN A 36 -0.38 22.94 4.32
N LEU A 37 -1.00 23.21 5.47
CA LEU A 37 -1.98 22.34 6.12
C LEU A 37 -3.38 22.92 6.03
N GLU A 38 -4.35 22.07 5.72
CA GLU A 38 -5.77 22.43 5.69
C GLU A 38 -6.60 21.33 6.36
N VAL A 39 -7.63 21.73 7.11
CA VAL A 39 -8.63 20.80 7.66
C VAL A 39 -9.75 20.68 6.64
N GLU A 40 -9.85 19.51 6.01
CA GLU A 40 -10.80 19.25 4.92
C GLU A 40 -12.17 18.81 5.44
N GLY A 41 -12.22 18.34 6.69
CA GLY A 41 -13.44 17.91 7.36
C GLY A 41 -13.15 17.06 8.58
N GLU A 42 -14.12 16.24 8.95
CA GLU A 42 -14.08 15.40 10.14
C GLU A 42 -14.60 13.99 9.81
N SER A 43 -14.08 12.98 10.50
CA SER A 43 -14.60 11.62 10.49
C SER A 43 -15.93 11.50 11.26
N VAL A 44 -16.49 10.28 11.27
CA VAL A 44 -17.69 9.96 12.05
C VAL A 44 -17.54 10.36 13.53
N LEU A 45 -16.41 10.05 14.16
CA LEU A 45 -16.11 10.36 15.56
C LEU A 45 -15.51 11.76 15.77
N LYS A 46 -15.63 12.64 14.77
CA LYS A 46 -15.17 14.04 14.85
C LYS A 46 -13.65 14.22 14.92
N THR A 47 -12.89 13.22 14.47
CA THR A 47 -11.45 13.36 14.28
C THR A 47 -11.17 14.11 12.98
N SER A 48 -10.33 15.14 13.01
CA SER A 48 -10.04 15.94 11.83
C SER A 48 -9.39 15.13 10.71
N ILE A 49 -9.87 15.34 9.48
CA ILE A 49 -9.22 14.87 8.25
C ILE A 49 -8.50 16.08 7.66
N VAL A 50 -7.21 15.93 7.44
CA VAL A 50 -6.34 17.04 7.03
C VAL A 50 -5.67 16.72 5.70
N SER A 51 -5.41 17.77 4.93
CA SER A 51 -4.58 17.68 3.73
C SER A 51 -3.26 18.43 3.93
N ILE A 52 -2.28 18.05 3.10
CA ILE A 52 -0.99 18.70 3.00
C ILE A 52 -0.75 19.10 1.55
N LYS A 53 -0.37 20.35 1.30
CA LYS A 53 -0.15 20.88 -0.05
C LYS A 53 1.29 21.33 -0.29
N TYR A 54 1.88 20.86 -1.38
CA TYR A 54 3.24 21.20 -1.81
C TYR A 54 3.32 21.56 -3.29
N GLY A 55 4.25 22.44 -3.63
CA GLY A 55 4.49 22.86 -5.00
C GLY A 55 3.49 23.89 -5.52
N LYS A 56 3.77 24.42 -6.70
CA LYS A 56 2.97 25.47 -7.36
C LYS A 56 2.85 25.24 -8.87
N GLY A 57 3.33 24.10 -9.35
CA GLY A 57 3.31 23.80 -10.77
C GLY A 57 1.92 23.40 -11.27
N PRO A 58 1.72 23.42 -12.61
CA PRO A 58 0.41 23.24 -13.20
C PRO A 58 -0.14 21.82 -13.08
N LYS A 59 0.72 20.80 -12.94
CA LYS A 59 0.30 19.38 -12.88
C LYS A 59 -0.17 19.02 -11.48
N LYS A 60 -1.47 18.76 -11.32
CA LYS A 60 -2.10 18.50 -10.03
C LYS A 60 -2.15 17.03 -9.71
N ILE A 61 -1.60 16.65 -8.56
CA ILE A 61 -1.53 15.25 -8.11
C ILE A 61 -2.24 15.14 -6.76
N LEU A 62 -3.32 14.37 -6.71
CA LEU A 62 -4.02 14.04 -5.48
C LEU A 62 -3.53 12.68 -4.97
N MET A 63 -3.14 12.61 -3.71
CA MET A 63 -2.77 11.36 -3.04
C MET A 63 -3.64 11.19 -1.80
N TRP A 64 -4.13 9.98 -1.55
CA TRP A 64 -4.78 9.66 -0.28
C TRP A 64 -4.34 8.28 0.21
N SER A 65 -4.16 8.17 1.52
CA SER A 65 -3.73 6.94 2.18
C SER A 65 -4.56 6.64 3.42
N GLN A 66 -4.46 5.40 3.90
CA GLN A 66 -5.11 4.91 5.11
C GLN A 66 -6.63 5.17 5.12
N MET A 67 -7.28 5.00 3.95
CA MET A 67 -8.74 4.92 3.87
C MET A 67 -9.25 3.63 4.53
N HIS A 68 -8.43 2.59 4.50
CA HIS A 68 -8.53 1.50 5.45
C HIS A 68 -7.58 1.79 6.61
N GLY A 69 -8.11 1.80 7.83
CA GLY A 69 -7.39 2.26 9.01
C GLY A 69 -6.17 1.42 9.38
N ASN A 70 -6.18 0.13 9.07
CA ASN A 70 -5.08 -0.81 9.34
C ASN A 70 -3.97 -0.82 8.26
N GLU A 71 -4.03 0.09 7.28
CA GLU A 71 -3.14 0.13 6.12
C GLU A 71 -2.21 1.35 6.18
N SER A 72 -1.22 1.32 7.09
CA SER A 72 -0.39 2.49 7.42
C SER A 72 0.90 2.62 6.61
N THR A 73 1.30 1.61 5.84
CA THR A 73 2.63 1.57 5.21
C THR A 73 2.80 2.70 4.20
N THR A 74 1.78 2.93 3.40
CA THR A 74 1.82 3.99 2.38
C THR A 74 1.69 5.39 2.97
N THR A 75 0.94 5.59 4.06
CA THR A 75 0.96 6.86 4.82
C THR A 75 2.37 7.19 5.24
N LYS A 76 3.09 6.23 5.84
CA LYS A 76 4.50 6.44 6.24
C LYS A 76 5.39 6.82 5.05
N ALA A 77 5.20 6.19 3.90
CA ALA A 77 5.97 6.51 2.68
C ALA A 77 5.64 7.91 2.14
N VAL A 78 4.38 8.34 2.23
CA VAL A 78 3.95 9.70 1.88
C VAL A 78 4.58 10.75 2.80
N LEU A 79 4.70 10.48 4.10
CA LEU A 79 5.41 11.39 5.01
C LEU A 79 6.91 11.47 4.69
N ASP A 80 7.51 10.39 4.18
CA ASP A 80 8.87 10.44 3.64
C ASP A 80 8.96 11.30 2.35
N ILE A 81 7.92 11.31 1.52
CA ILE A 81 7.82 12.22 0.38
C ILE A 81 7.74 13.68 0.85
N VAL A 82 6.97 13.98 1.89
CA VAL A 82 6.92 15.32 2.49
C VAL A 82 8.32 15.76 2.93
N ASN A 83 9.06 14.91 3.65
CA ASN A 83 10.45 15.19 4.00
C ASN A 83 11.34 15.41 2.77
N PHE A 84 11.19 14.59 1.72
CA PHE A 84 11.94 14.77 0.47
C PHE A 84 11.66 16.11 -0.20
N LEU A 85 10.41 16.56 -0.23
CA LEU A 85 10.00 17.81 -0.87
C LEU A 85 10.52 19.04 -0.12
N GLU A 86 10.71 18.95 1.19
CA GLU A 86 11.32 20.03 2.00
C GLU A 86 12.85 20.07 1.87
N ILE A 87 13.49 19.03 1.32
CA ILE A 87 14.92 19.07 1.04
C ILE A 87 15.16 19.98 -0.17
N ASN A 88 15.99 21.02 0.03
CA ASN A 88 16.46 21.90 -1.04
C ASN A 88 17.43 21.17 -1.99
N SER A 89 16.90 20.25 -2.80
CA SER A 89 17.63 19.52 -3.83
C SER A 89 17.08 19.84 -5.23
N PRO A 90 17.91 19.78 -6.28
CA PRO A 90 17.44 20.03 -7.64
C PRO A 90 16.27 19.12 -8.07
N SER A 91 16.26 17.87 -7.60
CA SER A 91 15.18 16.92 -7.91
C SER A 91 13.86 17.29 -7.22
N ALA A 92 13.91 17.70 -5.95
CA ALA A 92 12.72 18.14 -5.22
C ALA A 92 12.18 19.44 -5.82
N GLN A 93 13.06 20.40 -6.11
CA GLN A 93 12.66 21.68 -6.71
C GLN A 93 12.00 21.49 -8.09
N SER A 94 12.56 20.63 -8.94
CA SER A 94 11.97 20.29 -10.23
C SER A 94 10.55 19.72 -10.11
N VAL A 95 10.27 18.92 -9.07
CA VAL A 95 8.92 18.42 -8.79
C VAL A 95 8.01 19.56 -8.30
N LEU A 96 8.47 20.38 -7.35
CA LEU A 96 7.68 21.49 -6.79
C LEU A 96 7.33 22.58 -7.82
N ASP A 97 8.21 22.82 -8.80
CA ASP A 97 7.99 23.79 -9.87
C ASP A 97 7.02 23.26 -10.94
N SER A 98 6.98 21.94 -11.15
CA SER A 98 6.18 21.31 -12.21
C SER A 98 4.82 20.81 -11.72
N CYS A 99 4.72 20.48 -10.43
CA CYS A 99 3.55 19.85 -9.85
C CYS A 99 3.00 20.68 -8.67
N THR A 100 1.68 20.57 -8.48
CA THR A 100 1.01 20.86 -7.21
C THR A 100 0.53 19.53 -6.64
N ILE A 101 1.02 19.16 -5.46
CA ILE A 101 0.75 17.88 -4.82
C ILE A 101 -0.15 18.14 -3.61
N LEU A 102 -1.31 17.51 -3.58
CA LEU A 102 -2.25 17.54 -2.45
C LEU A 102 -2.37 16.13 -1.87
N ILE A 103 -2.18 16.01 -0.55
CA ILE A 103 -2.06 14.72 0.12
C ILE A 103 -3.03 14.67 1.29
N LEU A 104 -3.91 13.66 1.32
CA LEU A 104 -4.68 13.24 2.50
C LEU A 104 -3.96 12.04 3.16
N PRO A 105 -3.02 12.26 4.10
CA PRO A 105 -2.22 11.17 4.67
C PRO A 105 -3.04 10.14 5.46
N MET A 106 -4.23 10.52 5.94
CA MET A 106 -5.10 9.63 6.71
C MET A 106 -6.56 10.00 6.44
N LEU A 107 -7.22 9.24 5.56
CA LEU A 107 -8.63 9.49 5.24
C LEU A 107 -9.58 8.93 6.30
N ASN A 108 -9.25 7.79 6.92
CA ASN A 108 -10.07 7.12 7.93
C ASN A 108 -9.38 7.13 9.31
N PRO A 109 -9.34 8.28 10.00
CA PRO A 109 -8.67 8.37 11.30
C PRO A 109 -9.35 7.52 12.39
N ASP A 110 -10.65 7.25 12.27
CA ASP A 110 -11.38 6.43 13.24
C ASP A 110 -11.00 4.94 13.10
N GLY A 111 -11.01 4.43 11.86
CA GLY A 111 -10.51 3.09 11.58
C GLY A 111 -9.04 2.94 11.93
N ALA A 112 -8.23 4.00 11.75
CA ALA A 112 -6.83 3.99 12.12
C ALA A 112 -6.62 3.86 13.64
N ALA A 113 -7.40 4.58 14.43
CA ALA A 113 -7.38 4.48 15.88
C ALA A 113 -7.75 3.06 16.35
N ALA A 114 -8.76 2.45 15.71
CA ALA A 114 -9.24 1.09 16.01
C ALA A 114 -8.41 -0.03 15.34
N TYR A 115 -7.46 0.31 14.46
CA TYR A 115 -6.75 -0.62 13.59
C TYR A 115 -7.69 -1.55 12.79
N THR A 116 -8.73 -0.98 12.19
CA THR A 116 -9.72 -1.68 11.36
C THR A 116 -9.68 -1.23 9.92
N ARG A 117 -10.06 -2.12 9.00
CA ARG A 117 -10.24 -1.77 7.58
C ARG A 117 -11.37 -0.75 7.37
N ILE A 118 -12.45 -0.90 8.10
CA ILE A 118 -13.69 -0.12 8.00
C ILE A 118 -13.67 1.10 8.93
N ASN A 119 -14.50 2.10 8.65
CA ASN A 119 -14.66 3.29 9.51
C ASN A 119 -15.48 3.00 10.78
N ALA A 120 -15.76 4.01 11.60
CA ALA A 120 -16.50 3.84 12.86
C ALA A 120 -17.93 3.31 12.69
N ASN A 121 -18.55 3.51 11.51
CA ASN A 121 -19.86 2.97 11.17
C ASN A 121 -19.80 1.57 10.54
N GLN A 122 -18.64 0.91 10.57
CA GLN A 122 -18.41 -0.40 9.96
C GLN A 122 -18.58 -0.43 8.43
N VAL A 123 -18.34 0.71 7.76
CA VAL A 123 -18.39 0.83 6.30
C VAL A 123 -16.98 0.78 5.70
N ASP A 124 -16.81 -0.02 4.65
CA ASP A 124 -15.62 0.03 3.79
C ASP A 124 -15.73 1.27 2.89
N LEU A 125 -14.91 2.29 3.16
CA LEU A 125 -14.91 3.54 2.39
C LEU A 125 -14.59 3.30 0.91
N ASN A 126 -13.87 2.22 0.57
CA ASN A 126 -13.60 1.82 -0.81
C ASN A 126 -14.74 1.00 -1.42
N ARG A 127 -15.94 1.06 -0.83
CA ARG A 127 -17.22 0.57 -1.37
C ARG A 127 -18.32 1.64 -1.28
N ASP A 128 -17.95 2.89 -1.00
CA ASP A 128 -18.89 3.99 -0.73
C ASP A 128 -18.69 5.18 -1.70
N ALA A 129 -17.96 5.00 -2.81
CA ALA A 129 -17.62 6.10 -3.72
C ALA A 129 -18.83 6.71 -4.45
N GLN A 130 -19.86 5.88 -4.72
CA GLN A 130 -21.10 6.32 -5.36
C GLN A 130 -22.09 6.92 -4.36
N GLN A 131 -22.41 6.16 -3.31
CA GLN A 131 -23.40 6.58 -2.31
C GLN A 131 -22.91 7.74 -1.46
N ARG A 132 -21.61 7.76 -1.12
CA ARG A 132 -20.98 8.74 -0.23
C ARG A 132 -21.76 8.90 1.07
N SER A 133 -22.14 7.77 1.65
CA SER A 133 -22.91 7.71 2.89
C SER A 133 -22.08 8.14 4.11
N GLN A 134 -20.75 8.07 4.03
CA GLN A 134 -19.83 8.38 5.12
C GLN A 134 -19.21 9.78 5.00
N PRO A 135 -18.96 10.47 6.13
CA PRO A 135 -18.34 11.79 6.11
C PRO A 135 -16.93 11.76 5.50
N GLU A 136 -16.16 10.68 5.72
CA GLU A 136 -14.84 10.50 5.10
C GLU A 136 -14.94 10.44 3.56
N SER A 137 -15.92 9.71 3.03
CA SER A 137 -16.18 9.60 1.58
C SER A 137 -16.56 10.96 0.98
N VAL A 138 -17.39 11.73 1.69
CA VAL A 138 -17.77 13.09 1.27
C VAL A 138 -16.56 14.02 1.25
N VAL A 139 -15.70 13.95 2.27
CA VAL A 139 -14.46 14.74 2.32
C VAL A 139 -13.58 14.44 1.12
N LEU A 140 -13.28 13.17 0.84
CA LEU A 140 -12.44 12.81 -0.31
C LEU A 140 -13.04 13.31 -1.63
N ARG A 141 -14.37 13.16 -1.80
CA ARG A 141 -15.06 13.63 -2.99
C ARG A 141 -14.97 15.14 -3.16
N ASN A 142 -15.21 15.90 -2.09
CA ASN A 142 -15.14 17.36 -2.11
C ASN A 142 -13.73 17.84 -2.44
N VAL A 143 -12.69 17.20 -1.86
CA VAL A 143 -11.30 17.51 -2.18
C VAL A 143 -11.01 17.23 -3.66
N PHE A 144 -11.45 16.09 -4.19
CA PHE A 144 -11.28 15.77 -5.60
C PHE A 144 -11.95 16.82 -6.52
N ASP A 145 -13.23 17.12 -6.27
CA ASP A 145 -14.01 18.06 -7.09
C ASP A 145 -13.47 19.50 -7.01
N ALA A 146 -12.96 19.92 -5.84
CA ALA A 146 -12.38 21.26 -5.66
C ALA A 146 -10.96 21.37 -6.22
N PHE A 147 -10.14 20.33 -6.05
CA PHE A 147 -8.75 20.35 -6.49
C PHE A 147 -8.61 20.16 -8.01
N LEU A 148 -9.51 19.38 -8.62
CA LEU A 148 -9.46 18.98 -10.04
C LEU A 148 -8.11 18.39 -10.42
N PRO A 149 -7.73 17.21 -9.87
CA PRO A 149 -6.44 16.59 -10.11
C PRO A 149 -6.28 16.11 -11.56
N ASP A 150 -5.05 16.20 -12.07
CA ASP A 150 -4.63 15.53 -13.31
C ASP A 150 -4.26 14.08 -13.05
N TYR A 151 -3.82 13.73 -11.83
CA TYR A 151 -3.44 12.38 -11.43
C TYR A 151 -3.90 12.07 -10.00
N CYS A 152 -4.29 10.83 -9.77
CA CYS A 152 -4.75 10.32 -8.48
C CYS A 152 -3.95 9.09 -8.04
N PHE A 153 -3.38 9.13 -6.83
CA PHE A 153 -2.70 7.98 -6.21
C PHE A 153 -3.51 7.46 -5.03
N ASN A 154 -4.08 6.27 -5.21
CA ASN A 154 -4.79 5.52 -4.19
C ASN A 154 -3.82 4.59 -3.46
N LEU A 155 -3.58 4.83 -2.18
CA LEU A 155 -2.45 4.23 -1.46
C LEU A 155 -2.92 3.24 -0.38
N HIS A 156 -2.66 1.95 -0.62
CA HIS A 156 -3.14 0.82 0.17
C HIS A 156 -2.02 -0.12 0.64
N ASP A 157 -2.39 -1.04 1.53
CA ASP A 157 -1.59 -2.18 1.95
C ASP A 157 -2.26 -3.49 1.52
N GLN A 158 -1.47 -4.48 1.09
CA GLN A 158 -1.95 -5.84 0.82
C GLN A 158 -1.40 -6.84 1.83
N ARG A 159 -2.08 -7.98 1.99
CA ARG A 159 -1.73 -9.04 2.96
C ARG A 159 -0.45 -9.79 2.57
N THR A 160 0.10 -10.55 3.52
CA THR A 160 1.31 -11.39 3.33
C THR A 160 1.08 -12.59 2.40
N ILE A 161 -0.17 -12.89 2.05
CA ILE A 161 -0.56 -14.04 1.23
C ILE A 161 -0.21 -13.91 -0.26
N PHE A 162 0.14 -12.71 -0.71
CA PHE A 162 0.30 -12.42 -2.13
C PHE A 162 1.72 -12.68 -2.65
N ASN A 163 1.82 -13.31 -3.82
CA ASN A 163 3.05 -13.50 -4.58
C ASN A 163 2.92 -13.05 -6.03
N VAL A 164 4.06 -12.87 -6.69
CA VAL A 164 4.10 -12.42 -8.09
C VAL A 164 3.99 -13.62 -9.02
N GLY A 165 2.89 -13.71 -9.78
CA GLY A 165 2.58 -14.86 -10.64
C GLY A 165 2.72 -16.18 -9.88
N ASN A 166 3.18 -17.23 -10.57
CA ASN A 166 3.45 -18.54 -9.96
C ASN A 166 4.89 -18.67 -9.47
N THR A 167 5.38 -17.67 -8.72
CA THR A 167 6.76 -17.65 -8.20
C THR A 167 6.78 -17.63 -6.67
N PRO A 168 7.87 -18.10 -6.03
CA PRO A 168 8.07 -17.98 -4.58
C PRO A 168 8.49 -16.57 -4.15
N ASN A 169 8.23 -15.55 -4.97
CA ASN A 169 8.57 -14.17 -4.64
C ASN A 169 7.33 -13.47 -4.07
N PRO A 170 7.38 -12.93 -2.84
CA PRO A 170 6.31 -12.11 -2.31
C PRO A 170 6.04 -10.91 -3.22
N ALA A 171 4.77 -10.55 -3.35
CA ALA A 171 4.37 -9.31 -3.98
C ALA A 171 4.67 -8.15 -3.02
N THR A 172 5.93 -7.69 -2.99
CA THR A 172 6.36 -6.60 -2.09
C THR A 172 5.65 -5.29 -2.44
N VAL A 173 5.54 -4.99 -3.73
CA VAL A 173 4.74 -3.86 -4.23
C VAL A 173 3.81 -4.39 -5.30
N SER A 174 2.56 -3.93 -5.32
CA SER A 174 1.68 -4.17 -6.47
C SER A 174 1.02 -2.89 -6.93
N PHE A 175 0.66 -2.88 -8.21
CA PHE A 175 -0.01 -1.74 -8.82
C PHE A 175 -1.27 -2.19 -9.53
N LEU A 176 -2.19 -1.24 -9.70
CA LEU A 176 -3.34 -1.41 -10.56
C LEU A 176 -3.64 -0.07 -11.26
N ALA A 177 -3.85 -0.13 -12.57
CA ALA A 177 -4.58 0.88 -13.31
C ALA A 177 -6.06 0.50 -13.25
N PRO A 178 -6.88 1.15 -12.38
CA PRO A 178 -8.26 0.75 -12.14
C PRO A 178 -9.07 0.64 -13.44
N ALA A 179 -10.09 -0.20 -13.43
CA ALA A 179 -11.01 -0.28 -14.55
C ALA A 179 -11.83 1.01 -14.62
N HIS A 180 -12.22 1.42 -15.83
CA HIS A 180 -13.07 2.60 -16.02
C HIS A 180 -14.48 2.24 -16.49
N ASP A 181 -14.70 0.97 -16.85
CA ASP A 181 -15.95 0.37 -17.32
C ASP A 181 -15.93 -1.14 -17.02
N GLU A 182 -17.08 -1.79 -17.16
CA GLU A 182 -17.24 -3.23 -16.90
C GLU A 182 -16.42 -4.09 -17.86
N GLU A 183 -16.25 -3.64 -19.10
CA GLU A 183 -15.45 -4.29 -20.14
C GLU A 183 -13.94 -4.21 -19.87
N ARG A 184 -13.52 -3.40 -18.90
CA ARG A 184 -12.12 -3.11 -18.59
C ARG A 184 -11.39 -2.63 -19.85
N SER A 185 -12.02 -1.74 -20.60
CA SER A 185 -11.43 -1.17 -21.80
C SER A 185 -10.32 -0.17 -21.43
N ILE A 186 -9.48 0.19 -22.41
CA ILE A 186 -8.31 1.05 -22.21
C ILE A 186 -8.64 2.45 -22.70
N SER A 187 -9.24 3.26 -21.83
CA SER A 187 -9.42 4.69 -22.08
C SER A 187 -8.09 5.44 -22.11
N ALA A 188 -8.10 6.69 -22.58
CA ALA A 188 -6.91 7.53 -22.57
C ALA A 188 -6.32 7.70 -21.16
N SER A 189 -7.17 7.96 -20.16
CA SER A 189 -6.76 8.10 -18.77
C SER A 189 -6.19 6.81 -18.20
N ARG A 190 -6.77 5.65 -18.55
CA ARG A 190 -6.28 4.35 -18.07
C ARG A 190 -4.95 3.99 -18.72
N ALA A 191 -4.78 4.31 -20.01
CA ALA A 191 -3.51 4.15 -20.71
C ALA A 191 -2.39 5.02 -20.09
N GLU A 192 -2.71 6.21 -19.56
CA GLU A 192 -1.75 7.03 -18.82
C GLU A 192 -1.37 6.39 -17.48
N SER A 193 -2.35 5.91 -16.70
CA SER A 193 -2.09 5.15 -15.48
C SER A 193 -1.17 3.94 -15.74
N MET A 194 -1.46 3.16 -16.78
CA MET A 194 -0.65 2.00 -17.18
C MET A 194 0.80 2.38 -17.53
N ARG A 195 1.00 3.47 -18.29
CA ARG A 195 2.34 3.95 -18.66
C ARG A 195 3.12 4.46 -17.45
N LEU A 196 2.46 5.14 -16.53
CA LEU A 196 3.09 5.60 -15.30
C LEU A 196 3.44 4.42 -14.36
N ILE A 197 2.60 3.38 -14.30
CA ILE A 197 2.92 2.13 -13.59
C ILE A 197 4.13 1.42 -14.24
N ALA A 198 4.21 1.38 -15.57
CA ALA A 198 5.37 0.82 -16.26
C ALA A 198 6.67 1.53 -15.88
N ALA A 199 6.65 2.86 -15.76
CA ALA A 199 7.78 3.65 -15.28
C ALA A 199 8.22 3.25 -13.86
N MET A 200 7.27 3.20 -12.93
CA MET A 200 7.54 2.81 -11.55
C MET A 200 8.06 1.37 -11.44
N ASN A 201 7.46 0.43 -12.18
CA ASN A 201 7.91 -0.95 -12.22
C ASN A 201 9.35 -1.03 -12.76
N GLY A 202 9.68 -0.36 -13.86
CA GLY A 202 11.03 -0.35 -14.43
C GLY A 202 12.10 0.12 -13.42
N ASP A 203 11.77 1.09 -12.56
CA ASP A 203 12.65 1.52 -11.49
C ASP A 203 12.71 0.55 -10.29
N LEU A 204 11.58 -0.07 -9.93
CA LEU A 204 11.53 -1.04 -8.84
C LEU A 204 12.20 -2.36 -9.18
N GLN A 205 12.16 -2.82 -10.43
CA GLN A 205 12.85 -4.04 -10.87
C GLN A 205 14.38 -3.96 -10.65
N LYS A 206 14.95 -2.74 -10.64
CA LYS A 206 16.37 -2.52 -10.31
C LYS A 206 16.70 -2.74 -8.82
N ARG A 207 15.68 -2.88 -7.97
CA ARG A 207 15.79 -2.91 -6.50
C ARG A 207 15.21 -4.17 -5.88
N ILE A 208 14.06 -4.60 -6.38
CA ILE A 208 13.28 -5.76 -5.93
C ILE A 208 12.86 -6.59 -7.16
N PRO A 209 13.84 -7.14 -7.92
CA PRO A 209 13.54 -7.87 -9.14
C PRO A 209 12.57 -9.03 -8.87
N GLY A 210 11.51 -9.12 -9.68
CA GLY A 210 10.49 -10.16 -9.58
C GLY A 210 9.53 -10.05 -8.39
N GLN A 211 9.54 -8.95 -7.63
CA GLN A 211 8.66 -8.72 -6.46
C GLN A 211 7.67 -7.56 -6.67
N VAL A 212 7.43 -7.19 -7.94
CA VAL A 212 6.39 -6.25 -8.34
C VAL A 212 5.32 -7.01 -9.12
N GLY A 213 4.06 -6.88 -8.71
CA GLY A 213 2.92 -7.53 -9.36
C GLY A 213 1.78 -6.58 -9.74
N ARG A 214 0.78 -7.09 -10.46
CA ARG A 214 -0.49 -6.40 -10.72
C ARG A 214 -1.59 -6.92 -9.81
N TYR A 215 -2.37 -6.00 -9.26
CA TYR A 215 -3.61 -6.36 -8.57
C TYR A 215 -4.72 -6.66 -9.58
N ASP A 216 -5.71 -7.45 -9.15
CA ASP A 216 -6.89 -7.78 -9.95
C ASP A 216 -7.64 -6.50 -10.37
N ASP A 217 -8.04 -6.44 -11.64
CA ASP A 217 -8.66 -5.27 -12.26
C ASP A 217 -10.19 -5.42 -12.45
N ALA A 218 -10.81 -6.34 -11.71
CA ALA A 218 -12.25 -6.50 -11.69
C ALA A 218 -12.95 -5.16 -11.39
N PHE A 219 -13.83 -4.75 -12.31
CA PHE A 219 -14.53 -3.48 -12.21
C PHE A 219 -15.51 -3.47 -11.04
N ASN A 220 -15.49 -2.37 -10.30
CA ASN A 220 -16.45 -2.07 -9.26
C ASN A 220 -16.59 -0.54 -9.11
N SER A 221 -17.69 0.01 -9.63
CA SER A 221 -17.97 1.45 -9.55
C SER A 221 -18.09 1.99 -8.13
N ASP A 222 -18.30 1.14 -7.11
CA ASP A 222 -18.33 1.57 -5.71
C ASP A 222 -16.93 1.77 -5.11
N CYS A 223 -15.88 1.28 -5.79
CA CYS A 223 -14.50 1.57 -5.45
C CYS A 223 -14.12 3.01 -5.86
N VAL A 224 -13.32 3.67 -5.03
CA VAL A 224 -12.86 5.04 -5.28
C VAL A 224 -11.96 5.09 -6.52
N GLY A 225 -11.07 4.09 -6.67
CA GLY A 225 -10.14 4.00 -7.79
C GLY A 225 -10.85 3.99 -9.14
N ASP A 226 -11.81 3.08 -9.30
CA ASP A 226 -12.63 2.96 -10.51
C ASP A 226 -13.49 4.22 -10.71
N THR A 227 -14.09 4.75 -9.65
CA THR A 227 -14.90 5.99 -9.72
C THR A 227 -14.11 7.18 -10.29
N PHE A 228 -12.88 7.42 -9.82
CA PHE A 228 -12.06 8.51 -10.35
C PHE A 228 -11.47 8.20 -11.73
N GLN A 229 -11.25 6.92 -12.04
CA GLN A 229 -10.87 6.52 -13.39
C GLN A 229 -12.02 6.76 -14.41
N MET A 230 -13.27 6.49 -14.00
CA MET A 230 -14.49 6.75 -14.78
C MET A 230 -14.69 8.23 -15.11
N THR A 231 -14.24 9.15 -14.24
CA THR A 231 -14.31 10.60 -14.52
C THR A 231 -13.26 11.06 -15.54
N GLY A 232 -12.42 10.15 -16.04
CA GLY A 232 -11.35 10.47 -16.98
C GLY A 232 -10.06 10.94 -16.32
N THR A 233 -9.92 10.80 -14.99
CA THR A 233 -8.69 11.16 -14.27
C THR A 233 -7.79 9.93 -14.13
N PRO A 234 -6.55 9.95 -14.67
CA PRO A 234 -5.56 8.90 -14.43
C PRO A 234 -5.41 8.57 -12.94
N THR A 235 -5.88 7.39 -12.55
CA THR A 235 -5.83 6.91 -11.17
C THR A 235 -4.94 5.68 -11.09
N ILE A 236 -4.11 5.59 -10.06
CA ILE A 236 -3.21 4.45 -9.83
C ILE A 236 -3.40 3.98 -8.40
N LEU A 237 -3.62 2.68 -8.25
CA LEU A 237 -3.63 2.03 -6.96
C LEU A 237 -2.24 1.44 -6.67
N PHE A 238 -1.77 1.68 -5.45
CA PHE A 238 -0.53 1.15 -4.89
C PHE A 238 -0.90 0.19 -3.77
N GLU A 239 -0.33 -1.01 -3.79
CA GLU A 239 -0.42 -1.97 -2.70
C GLU A 239 0.95 -2.20 -2.08
N ALA A 240 1.10 -1.81 -0.82
CA ALA A 240 2.25 -2.14 0.00
C ALA A 240 2.10 -3.56 0.56
N GLY A 241 2.85 -4.53 0.04
CA GLY A 241 2.82 -5.92 0.47
C GLY A 241 3.93 -6.29 1.44
N HIS A 242 4.29 -7.57 1.43
CA HIS A 242 5.33 -8.11 2.31
C HIS A 242 6.68 -8.17 1.59
N PHE A 243 7.72 -7.68 2.25
CA PHE A 243 9.11 -7.99 1.92
C PHE A 243 9.62 -9.06 2.90
N PRO A 244 10.40 -10.08 2.47
CA PRO A 244 10.89 -11.14 3.35
C PRO A 244 11.48 -10.63 4.69
N GLU A 245 11.00 -11.21 5.79
CA GLU A 245 11.35 -10.87 7.19
C GLU A 245 11.00 -9.43 7.63
N ASP A 246 10.17 -8.70 6.87
CA ASP A 246 9.78 -7.31 7.16
C ASP A 246 8.29 -7.19 7.56
N TYR A 247 7.89 -7.85 8.65
CA TYR A 247 6.52 -7.76 9.16
C TYR A 247 6.12 -6.36 9.64
N ASN A 248 7.10 -5.51 9.96
CA ASN A 248 6.90 -4.09 10.28
C ASN A 248 6.72 -3.20 9.03
N ARG A 249 6.95 -3.75 7.83
CA ARG A 249 6.80 -3.09 6.53
C ARG A 249 7.69 -1.84 6.37
N GLU A 250 8.88 -1.84 6.94
CA GLU A 250 9.81 -0.71 6.84
C GLU A 250 10.65 -0.73 5.56
N ARG A 251 10.90 -1.91 4.99
CA ARG A 251 11.48 -2.08 3.65
C ARG A 251 10.41 -1.87 2.59
N THR A 252 9.20 -2.40 2.76
CA THR A 252 8.09 -2.11 1.83
C THR A 252 7.84 -0.61 1.73
N ARG A 253 7.79 0.11 2.87
CA ARG A 253 7.71 1.58 2.91
C ARG A 253 8.78 2.26 2.04
N GLU A 254 10.03 1.80 2.10
CA GLU A 254 11.10 2.34 1.24
C GLU A 254 10.79 2.15 -0.25
N TYR A 255 10.29 0.98 -0.64
CA TYR A 255 9.98 0.71 -2.04
C TYR A 255 8.77 1.50 -2.54
N ILE A 256 7.74 1.72 -1.70
CA ILE A 256 6.65 2.64 -2.02
C ILE A 256 7.17 4.07 -2.17
N PHE A 257 8.07 4.53 -1.29
CA PHE A 257 8.72 5.82 -1.43
C PHE A 257 9.46 5.95 -2.78
N HIS A 258 10.26 4.94 -3.17
CA HIS A 258 10.93 4.96 -4.48
C HIS A 258 9.95 4.95 -5.66
N ALA A 259 8.82 4.25 -5.54
CA ALA A 259 7.76 4.25 -6.55
C ALA A 259 7.12 5.64 -6.71
N LEU A 260 6.76 6.29 -5.58
CA LEU A 260 6.24 7.65 -5.57
C LEU A 260 7.22 8.65 -6.18
N ILE A 261 8.52 8.56 -5.83
CA ILE A 261 9.57 9.39 -6.45
C ILE A 261 9.68 9.14 -7.96
N SER A 262 9.57 7.89 -8.41
CA SER A 262 9.61 7.55 -9.83
C SER A 262 8.41 8.17 -10.56
N ALA A 263 7.21 8.04 -10.01
CA ALA A 263 6.00 8.66 -10.56
C ALA A 263 6.09 10.19 -10.63
N LEU A 264 6.45 10.84 -9.52
CA LEU A 264 6.59 12.30 -9.44
C LEU A 264 7.62 12.82 -10.44
N ASN A 265 8.77 12.15 -10.59
CA ASN A 265 9.78 12.54 -11.58
C ASN A 265 9.32 12.31 -13.03
N THR A 266 8.53 11.28 -13.27
CA THR A 266 8.02 10.95 -14.61
C THR A 266 6.98 12.00 -15.02
N ILE A 267 6.07 12.35 -14.12
CA ILE A 267 5.07 13.42 -14.32
C ILE A 267 5.77 14.77 -14.48
N SER A 268 6.67 15.14 -13.57
CA SER A 268 7.30 16.48 -13.58
C SER A 268 8.07 16.75 -14.87
N LYS A 269 8.70 15.73 -15.44
CA LYS A 269 9.53 15.82 -16.66
C LYS A 269 8.79 15.50 -17.96
N ASP A 270 7.48 15.31 -17.92
CA ASP A 270 6.65 14.94 -19.09
C ASP A 270 7.12 13.66 -19.79
N LYS A 271 7.52 12.65 -19.00
CA LYS A 271 8.11 11.39 -19.52
C LYS A 271 7.16 10.21 -19.59
N ILE A 272 5.86 10.40 -19.31
CA ILE A 272 4.88 9.30 -19.39
C ILE A 272 4.85 8.68 -20.80
N GLY A 273 5.05 9.51 -21.84
CA GLY A 273 5.12 9.07 -23.24
C GLY A 273 6.28 8.14 -23.57
N ASP A 274 7.31 8.06 -22.72
CA ASP A 274 8.47 7.18 -22.92
C ASP A 274 8.12 5.70 -22.68
N PHE A 275 6.97 5.42 -22.04
CA PHE A 275 6.55 4.08 -21.62
C PHE A 275 5.36 3.58 -22.42
N LYS A 276 5.20 2.25 -22.51
CA LYS A 276 4.12 1.61 -23.27
C LYS A 276 3.13 0.88 -22.38
N VAL A 277 1.88 0.84 -22.82
CA VAL A 277 0.82 0.02 -22.19
C VAL A 277 1.20 -1.47 -22.15
N SER A 278 1.91 -1.98 -23.16
CA SER A 278 2.40 -3.37 -23.16
C SER A 278 3.35 -3.69 -22.02
N GLU A 279 4.09 -2.71 -21.50
CA GLU A 279 5.01 -2.90 -20.37
C GLU A 279 4.26 -3.06 -19.04
N TYR A 280 3.07 -2.47 -18.92
CA TYR A 280 2.16 -2.72 -17.80
C TYR A 280 1.68 -4.18 -17.81
N PHE A 281 1.19 -4.66 -18.95
CA PHE A 281 0.71 -6.05 -19.06
C PHE A 281 1.82 -7.10 -18.92
N ALA A 282 3.08 -6.71 -19.09
CA ALA A 282 4.23 -7.59 -18.83
C ALA A 282 4.49 -7.81 -17.32
N ILE A 283 3.89 -7.00 -16.44
CA ILE A 283 3.94 -7.21 -14.99
C ILE A 283 3.01 -8.40 -14.66
N PRO A 284 3.50 -9.46 -14.00
CA PRO A 284 2.65 -10.60 -13.62
C PRO A 284 1.55 -10.19 -12.64
N GLU A 285 0.37 -10.80 -12.76
CA GLU A 285 -0.68 -10.64 -11.75
C GLU A 285 -0.30 -11.35 -10.45
N ASN A 286 -0.84 -10.86 -9.35
CA ASN A 286 -0.65 -11.48 -8.05
C ASN A 286 -1.42 -12.79 -7.94
N GLU A 287 -0.80 -13.78 -7.30
CA GLU A 287 -1.45 -15.00 -6.82
C GLU A 287 -1.55 -14.99 -5.29
N LYS A 288 -2.33 -15.90 -4.71
CA LYS A 288 -2.53 -16.04 -3.25
C LYS A 288 -1.94 -17.34 -2.72
N GLN A 289 -0.67 -17.60 -3.01
CA GLN A 289 -0.01 -18.88 -2.71
C GLN A 289 0.85 -18.85 -1.44
N PHE A 290 0.91 -17.73 -0.72
CA PHE A 290 1.74 -17.61 0.49
C PHE A 290 0.99 -17.88 1.79
N PHE A 291 1.71 -18.54 2.71
CA PHE A 291 1.44 -18.55 4.14
C PHE A 291 2.56 -17.81 4.89
N ASP A 292 2.26 -17.35 6.11
CA ASP A 292 3.30 -16.79 6.98
C ASP A 292 4.24 -17.89 7.49
N VAL A 293 3.68 -19.07 7.81
CA VAL A 293 4.44 -20.27 8.15
C VAL A 293 3.83 -21.49 7.48
N ILE A 294 4.67 -22.36 6.91
CA ILE A 294 4.29 -23.73 6.54
C ILE A 294 5.06 -24.74 7.40
N ILE A 295 4.33 -25.65 8.03
CA ILE A 295 4.89 -26.81 8.73
C ILE A 295 4.60 -28.05 7.90
N TYR A 296 5.62 -28.59 7.24
CA TYR A 296 5.55 -29.84 6.49
C TYR A 296 5.67 -31.04 7.43
N ASN A 297 4.98 -32.14 7.09
CA ASN A 297 4.96 -33.38 7.86
C ASN A 297 4.47 -33.18 9.31
N ALA A 298 3.45 -32.34 9.50
CA ALA A 298 2.96 -31.93 10.81
C ALA A 298 2.43 -33.09 11.68
N HIS A 299 2.09 -34.24 11.08
CA HIS A 299 1.72 -35.47 11.81
C HIS A 299 2.75 -35.93 12.85
N VAL A 300 4.02 -35.55 12.70
CA VAL A 300 5.10 -35.86 13.66
C VAL A 300 4.88 -35.17 15.02
N ILE A 301 4.29 -33.98 15.03
CA ILE A 301 3.97 -33.22 16.25
C ILE A 301 2.49 -33.26 16.61
N LEU A 302 1.62 -33.54 15.65
CA LEU A 302 0.17 -33.67 15.81
C LEU A 302 -0.29 -35.02 15.26
N PRO A 303 -0.21 -36.11 16.04
CA PRO A 303 -0.49 -37.47 15.56
C PRO A 303 -1.91 -37.72 15.03
N SER A 304 -2.84 -36.78 15.25
CA SER A 304 -4.18 -36.81 14.68
C SER A 304 -4.23 -36.51 13.17
N LEU A 305 -3.15 -35.97 12.59
CA LEU A 305 -3.05 -35.65 11.17
C LEU A 305 -2.60 -36.86 10.34
N GLN A 306 -2.92 -36.86 9.05
CA GLN A 306 -2.50 -37.90 8.13
C GLN A 306 -1.00 -37.82 7.84
N ILE A 307 -0.38 -38.96 7.53
CA ILE A 307 1.04 -39.01 7.15
C ILE A 307 1.26 -38.14 5.91
N GLY A 308 2.26 -37.24 5.99
CA GLY A 308 2.60 -36.29 4.94
C GLY A 308 1.78 -34.98 4.94
N GLU A 309 0.79 -34.84 5.83
CA GLU A 309 -0.03 -33.64 5.93
C GLU A 309 0.80 -32.43 6.41
N SER A 310 0.55 -31.27 5.80
CA SER A 310 1.17 -29.98 6.13
C SER A 310 0.16 -29.02 6.74
N ILE A 311 0.63 -28.05 7.53
CA ILE A 311 -0.19 -26.98 8.10
C ILE A 311 0.30 -25.64 7.55
N GLY A 312 -0.63 -24.85 7.01
CA GLY A 312 -0.41 -23.46 6.61
C GLY A 312 -0.97 -22.52 7.68
N ILE A 313 -0.14 -21.59 8.13
CA ILE A 313 -0.46 -20.64 9.20
C ILE A 313 -0.42 -19.22 8.62
N LEU A 314 -1.44 -18.43 8.93
CA LEU A 314 -1.45 -16.99 8.71
C LEU A 314 -1.48 -16.27 10.05
N TYR A 315 -0.82 -15.11 10.11
CA TYR A 315 -0.92 -14.22 11.24
C TYR A 315 -2.17 -13.35 11.13
N VAL A 316 -2.91 -13.27 12.23
CA VAL A 316 -3.95 -12.26 12.44
C VAL A 316 -3.35 -11.13 13.27
N GLU A 317 -3.45 -9.92 12.74
CA GLU A 317 -2.95 -8.73 13.40
C GLU A 317 -3.94 -8.24 14.44
N LYS A 318 -3.47 -8.01 15.68
CA LYS A 318 -4.27 -7.43 16.76
C LYS A 318 -3.56 -6.25 17.38
N LEU A 319 -4.32 -5.17 17.61
CA LEU A 319 -3.86 -4.03 18.38
C LEU A 319 -3.97 -4.32 19.89
N ILE A 320 -2.86 -4.26 20.61
CA ILE A 320 -2.77 -4.36 22.07
C ILE A 320 -1.82 -3.28 22.54
N ASP A 321 -2.29 -2.36 23.39
CA ASP A 321 -1.49 -1.26 23.96
C ASP A 321 -0.63 -0.52 22.91
N GLU A 322 -1.29 -0.03 21.84
CA GLU A 322 -0.68 0.67 20.70
C GLU A 322 0.33 -0.16 19.86
N THR A 323 0.46 -1.45 20.15
CA THR A 323 1.36 -2.37 19.45
C THR A 323 0.56 -3.40 18.66
N ILE A 324 1.01 -3.69 17.43
CA ILE A 324 0.43 -4.78 16.62
C ILE A 324 1.13 -6.09 16.96
N ILE A 325 0.35 -7.03 17.49
CA ILE A 325 0.75 -8.41 17.74
C ILE A 325 0.26 -9.28 16.58
N PHE A 326 1.11 -10.20 16.13
CA PHE A 326 0.82 -11.17 15.09
C PHE A 326 0.47 -12.51 15.74
N GLU A 327 -0.82 -12.83 15.81
CA GLU A 327 -1.28 -14.09 16.37
C GLU A 327 -1.37 -15.17 15.29
N PRO A 328 -0.66 -16.31 15.42
CA PRO A 328 -0.73 -17.39 14.44
C PRO A 328 -2.10 -18.06 14.47
N GLN A 329 -2.68 -18.27 13.29
CA GLN A 329 -3.89 -19.04 13.09
C GLN A 329 -3.69 -20.08 11.99
N VAL A 330 -4.17 -21.29 12.24
CA VAL A 330 -4.16 -22.35 11.23
C VAL A 330 -5.21 -22.01 10.17
N GLU A 331 -4.73 -21.67 8.97
CA GLU A 331 -5.57 -21.32 7.84
C GLU A 331 -5.92 -22.56 7.01
N SER A 332 -4.93 -23.45 6.81
CA SER A 332 -5.10 -24.62 5.94
C SER A 332 -4.36 -25.84 6.46
N ARG A 333 -4.88 -27.02 6.11
CA ARG A 333 -4.25 -28.33 6.35
C ARG A 333 -4.37 -29.19 5.11
N GLY A 334 -3.38 -30.03 4.85
CA GLY A 334 -3.39 -30.92 3.68
C GLY A 334 -2.07 -30.89 2.92
N ASN A 335 -2.16 -31.11 1.61
CA ASN A 335 -1.03 -31.00 0.70
C ASN A 335 -0.82 -29.54 0.30
N LEU A 336 0.29 -28.94 0.77
CA LEU A 336 0.66 -27.55 0.49
C LEU A 336 1.91 -27.42 -0.39
N ASN A 337 2.23 -28.45 -1.20
CA ASN A 337 3.42 -28.45 -2.06
C ASN A 337 3.39 -27.42 -3.19
N SER A 338 2.20 -26.90 -3.55
CA SER A 338 2.03 -25.82 -4.52
C SER A 338 1.99 -24.42 -3.89
N HIS A 339 2.24 -24.33 -2.57
CA HIS A 339 2.22 -23.07 -1.81
C HIS A 339 3.62 -22.75 -1.28
N TYR A 340 3.80 -21.50 -0.89
CA TYR A 340 5.05 -20.96 -0.36
C TYR A 340 4.84 -20.48 1.06
N GLY A 341 5.89 -20.53 1.88
CA GLY A 341 5.88 -19.98 3.24
C GLY A 341 6.94 -18.90 3.37
N HIS A 342 6.60 -17.78 4.03
CA HIS A 342 7.63 -16.82 4.47
C HIS A 342 8.62 -17.48 5.41
N LYS A 343 8.12 -18.41 6.25
CA LYS A 343 8.92 -19.37 7.00
C LYS A 343 8.44 -20.79 6.72
N THR A 344 9.37 -21.74 6.67
CA THR A 344 9.05 -23.15 6.48
C THR A 344 9.80 -24.01 7.48
N PHE A 345 9.14 -25.06 7.96
CA PHE A 345 9.70 -26.06 8.84
C PHE A 345 9.31 -27.45 8.35
N ASN A 346 10.22 -28.41 8.38
CA ASN A 346 9.92 -29.80 8.04
C ASN A 346 10.15 -30.69 9.26
N MET A 347 9.09 -31.29 9.79
CA MET A 347 9.17 -32.06 11.03
C MET A 347 9.95 -33.37 10.92
N LEU A 348 10.36 -33.78 9.72
CA LEU A 348 11.32 -34.87 9.52
C LEU A 348 12.78 -34.43 9.74
N ILE A 349 13.05 -33.13 9.83
CA ILE A 349 14.36 -32.54 10.12
C ILE A 349 14.45 -32.27 11.63
N ASN A 350 15.42 -32.87 12.30
CA ASN A 350 15.52 -32.80 13.76
C ASN A 350 15.72 -31.37 14.32
N SER A 351 16.45 -30.51 13.61
CA SER A 351 16.62 -29.10 14.02
C SER A 351 15.29 -28.35 14.02
N ASP A 352 14.49 -28.52 12.97
CA ASP A 352 13.19 -27.87 12.84
C ASP A 352 12.21 -28.40 13.88
N LEU A 353 12.19 -29.74 14.09
CA LEU A 353 11.37 -30.37 15.10
C LEU A 353 11.67 -29.84 16.51
N MET A 354 12.95 -29.71 16.86
CA MET A 354 13.37 -29.17 18.15
C MET A 354 12.99 -27.70 18.29
N TYR A 355 13.19 -26.89 17.24
CA TYR A 355 12.78 -25.48 17.24
C TYR A 355 11.27 -25.33 17.44
N VAL A 356 10.45 -26.03 16.65
CA VAL A 356 8.99 -25.95 16.77
C VAL A 356 8.51 -26.42 18.13
N LYS A 357 9.08 -27.48 18.71
CA LYS A 357 8.68 -27.97 20.05
C LYS A 357 9.04 -27.03 21.20
N ASN A 358 10.14 -26.29 21.09
CA ASN A 358 10.68 -25.49 22.19
C ASN A 358 10.29 -24.01 22.09
N ASP A 359 10.20 -23.47 20.88
CA ASP A 359 10.13 -22.03 20.62
C ASP A 359 8.82 -21.58 19.98
N ILE A 360 8.02 -22.49 19.42
CA ILE A 360 6.67 -22.20 18.87
C ILE A 360 5.63 -22.82 19.81
N LYS A 361 5.00 -21.99 20.64
CA LYS A 361 3.94 -22.40 21.58
C LYS A 361 2.56 -22.43 20.95
#